data_AF-A0A078JY53-F1
#
_entry.id   AF-A0A078JY53-F1
#
_cell.length_a   1.000
_cell.length_b   1.000
_cell.length_c   1.000
_cell.angle_alpha   90.00
_cell.angle_beta   90.00
_cell.angle_gamma   90.00
#
_symmetry.space_group_name_H-M   'P 1'
#
loop_
_entity.id
_entity.type
_entity.pdbx_description
1 polymer ?
#
loop_
_entity_poly.entity_id
_entity_poly.type
_entity_poly.pdbx_seq_one_letter_code
_entity_poly.pdbx_strand_id
1 'polypeptide(L)'
;FFLVMFINLKFQQTLRRLAQNREAARKSRLRKKAYVQQLESCRIKLSQLEQEIQRARSQQGGLPTGPGNTSSEAAVFDMEYTRWLEEQQRLLTELRMATQEHLAENELRMFVDNCLAHYDHLINLKAMVAKTDVFHLISGAWKTPAERCFLWMGGFRPSEIIKVNLVFVYTKSIIFYICQYVFLYILLFPSTCVYTPTQLKIIINLAIV
;
A
#
# COMPACT_ATOMS: atom_id res chain seq x y z
N PHE A 1 -18.10 71.17 15.94
CA PHE A 1 -17.43 70.48 17.05
C PHE A 1 -17.55 68.95 16.95
N PHE A 2 -18.76 68.38 17.02
CA PHE A 2 -18.97 66.91 16.97
C PHE A 2 -18.41 66.20 15.73
N LEU A 3 -18.56 66.79 14.54
CA LEU A 3 -18.04 66.20 13.29
C LEU A 3 -16.50 66.12 13.28
N VAL A 4 -15.83 67.17 13.76
CA VAL A 4 -14.36 67.21 13.86
C VAL A 4 -13.86 66.18 14.86
N MET A 5 -14.55 66.01 15.99
CA MET A 5 -14.23 65.00 17.01
C MET A 5 -14.40 63.58 16.45
N PHE A 6 -15.46 63.31 15.69
CA PHE A 6 -15.70 62.00 15.07
C PHE A 6 -14.66 61.66 14.00
N ILE A 7 -14.28 62.64 13.15
CA ILE A 7 -13.23 62.48 12.16
C ILE A 7 -11.88 62.20 12.84
N ASN A 8 -11.52 62.94 13.90
CA ASN A 8 -10.29 62.71 14.65
C ASN A 8 -10.26 61.31 15.27
N LEU A 9 -11.38 60.87 15.86
CA LEU A 9 -11.50 59.55 16.47
C LEU A 9 -11.34 58.43 15.43
N LYS A 10 -11.98 58.56 14.26
CA LYS A 10 -11.84 57.61 13.15
C LYS A 10 -10.43 57.60 12.58
N PHE A 11 -9.80 58.76 12.42
CA PHE A 11 -8.42 58.87 11.96
C PHE A 11 -7.45 58.16 12.92
N GLN A 12 -7.58 58.40 14.23
CA GLN A 12 -6.80 57.72 15.26
C GLN A 12 -7.03 56.20 15.27
N GLN A 13 -8.27 55.74 15.05
CA GLN A 13 -8.58 54.32 14.93
C GLN A 13 -7.92 53.68 13.69
N THR A 14 -7.91 54.39 12.56
CA THR A 14 -7.27 53.94 11.31
C THR A 14 -5.76 53.85 11.45
N LEU A 15 -5.11 54.84 12.08
CA LEU A 15 -3.67 54.81 12.34
C LEU A 15 -3.25 53.61 13.22
N ARG A 16 -4.03 53.31 14.27
CA ARG A 16 -3.78 52.13 15.12
C ARG A 16 -3.89 50.82 14.34
N ARG A 17 -4.91 50.67 13.49
CA ARG A 17 -5.08 49.48 12.64
C ARG A 17 -3.92 49.31 11.65
N LEU A 18 -3.47 50.40 11.02
CA LEU A 18 -2.31 50.38 10.12
C LEU A 18 -1.02 49.97 10.83
N ALA A 19 -0.77 50.50 12.04
CA ALA A 19 0.39 50.11 12.84
C ALA A 19 0.37 48.63 13.21
N GLN A 20 -0.79 48.11 13.66
CA GLN A 20 -0.97 46.68 13.98
C GLN A 20 -0.80 45.79 12.74
N ASN A 21 -1.34 46.20 11.59
CA ASN A 21 -1.21 45.45 10.34
C ASN A 21 0.26 45.41 9.87
N ARG A 22 0.99 46.53 9.96
CA ARG A 22 2.43 46.58 9.67
C ARG A 22 3.22 45.60 10.54
N GLU A 23 2.93 45.58 11.83
CA GLU A 23 3.62 44.69 12.77
C GLU A 23 3.25 43.21 12.56
N ALA A 24 1.98 42.92 12.27
CA ALA A 24 1.51 41.58 11.92
C ALA A 24 2.18 41.08 10.62
N ALA A 25 2.30 41.94 9.60
CA ALA A 25 2.97 41.62 8.35
C ALA A 25 4.46 41.32 8.56
N ARG A 26 5.16 42.10 9.39
CA ARG A 26 6.57 41.83 9.76
C ARG A 26 6.72 40.48 10.45
N LYS A 27 5.90 40.20 11.47
CA LYS A 27 5.93 38.92 12.19
C LYS A 27 5.61 37.74 11.26
N SER A 28 4.66 37.90 10.34
CA SER A 28 4.34 36.89 9.32
C SER A 28 5.54 36.61 8.41
N ARG A 29 6.17 37.65 7.87
CA ARG A 29 7.37 37.53 7.04
C ARG A 29 8.52 36.85 7.78
N LEU A 30 8.74 37.18 9.05
CA LEU A 30 9.80 36.59 9.86
C LEU A 30 9.56 35.10 10.12
N ARG A 31 8.32 34.70 10.46
CA ARG A 31 7.95 33.29 10.62
C ARG A 31 8.12 32.50 9.33
N LYS A 32 7.67 33.05 8.20
CA LYS A 32 7.85 32.41 6.90
C LYS A 32 9.35 32.24 6.57
N LYS A 33 10.16 33.26 6.84
CA LYS A 33 11.63 33.19 6.63
C LYS A 33 12.26 32.09 7.50
N ALA A 34 11.90 32.00 8.79
CA ALA A 34 12.39 30.95 9.68
C ALA A 34 11.96 29.55 9.23
N TYR A 35 10.71 29.39 8.78
CA TYR A 35 10.21 28.11 8.26
C TYR A 35 10.95 27.69 6.99
N VAL A 36 11.19 28.61 6.05
CA VAL A 36 11.98 28.31 4.84
C VAL A 36 13.40 27.90 5.19
N GLN A 37 14.06 28.60 6.12
CA GLN A 37 15.39 28.20 6.60
C GLN A 37 15.40 26.81 7.25
N GLN A 38 14.36 26.46 8.01
CA GLN A 38 14.22 25.10 8.55
C GLN A 38 14.06 24.07 7.44
N LEU A 39 13.26 24.35 6.41
CA LEU A 39 13.11 23.46 5.26
C LEU A 39 14.45 23.27 4.51
N GLU A 40 15.21 24.34 4.30
CA GLU A 40 16.54 24.25 3.69
C GLU A 40 17.50 23.40 4.54
N SER A 41 17.48 23.56 5.86
CA SER A 41 18.26 22.74 6.79
C SER A 41 17.84 21.27 6.72
N CYS A 42 16.53 20.97 6.73
CA CYS A 42 16.02 19.61 6.59
C CYS A 42 16.41 18.98 5.24
N ARG A 43 16.34 19.75 4.14
CA ARG A 43 16.77 19.28 2.82
C ARG A 43 18.24 18.87 2.80
N ILE A 44 19.12 19.67 3.42
CA ILE A 44 20.55 19.36 3.50
C ILE A 44 20.77 18.09 4.34
N LYS A 45 20.12 17.98 5.50
CA LYS A 45 20.21 16.77 6.35
C LYS A 45 19.75 15.51 5.62
N LEU A 46 18.66 15.58 4.85
CA LEU A 46 18.18 14.46 4.04
C LEU A 46 19.21 14.06 2.99
N SER A 47 19.80 15.03 2.29
CA SER A 47 20.86 14.76 1.31
C SER A 47 22.10 14.13 1.93
N GLN A 48 22.48 14.52 3.16
CA GLN A 48 23.56 13.90 3.91
C GLN A 48 23.25 12.45 4.29
N LEU A 49 22.07 12.19 4.84
CA LEU A 49 21.62 10.83 5.18
C LEU A 49 21.54 9.93 3.94
N GLU A 50 21.09 10.46 2.81
CA GLU A 50 21.05 9.73 1.54
C GLU A 50 22.46 9.36 1.06
N GLN A 51 23.43 10.26 1.18
CA GLN A 51 24.84 9.96 0.89
C GLN A 51 25.42 8.90 1.85
N GLU A 52 25.09 8.96 3.14
CA GLU A 52 25.53 7.97 4.12
C GLU A 52 24.96 6.58 3.80
N ILE A 53 23.68 6.50 3.44
CA ILE A 53 23.05 5.25 2.98
C ILE A 53 23.76 4.73 1.72
N GLN A 54 24.07 5.60 0.76
CA GLN A 54 24.75 5.17 -0.47
C GLN A 54 26.18 4.66 -0.21
N ARG A 55 26.91 5.28 0.73
CA ARG A 55 28.23 4.80 1.16
C ARG A 55 28.14 3.47 1.90
N ALA A 56 27.18 3.32 2.82
CA ALA A 56 26.95 2.06 3.54
C ALA A 56 26.62 0.92 2.57
N ARG A 57 25.81 1.20 1.54
CA ARG A 57 25.50 0.26 0.44
C ARG A 57 26.67 -0.06 -0.49
N SER A 58 27.70 0.79 -0.53
CA SER A 58 28.90 0.54 -1.35
C SER A 58 29.95 -0.25 -0.58
N GLN A 59 29.97 -0.12 0.75
CA GLN A 59 30.84 -0.90 1.64
C GLN A 59 30.32 -2.33 1.88
N GLN A 60 29.00 -2.53 1.87
CA GLN A 60 28.38 -3.85 1.77
C GLN A 60 28.15 -4.16 0.29
N GLY A 61 29.00 -5.01 -0.30
CA GLY A 61 28.98 -5.33 -1.73
C GLY A 61 27.57 -5.50 -2.32
N GLY A 62 27.35 -4.88 -3.48
CA GLY A 62 26.04 -4.51 -3.99
C GLY A 62 25.00 -5.64 -4.00
N LEU A 63 23.96 -5.47 -3.18
CA LEU A 63 22.64 -6.07 -3.33
C LEU A 63 21.61 -4.96 -3.04
N PRO A 64 20.53 -4.81 -3.83
CA PRO A 64 19.60 -3.71 -3.67
C PRO A 64 18.69 -3.98 -2.47
N THR A 65 19.01 -3.44 -1.29
CA THR A 65 18.06 -3.42 -0.16
C THR A 65 17.81 -1.99 0.34
N GLY A 66 16.53 -1.63 0.30
CA GLY A 66 15.91 -0.45 0.91
C GLY A 66 15.97 -0.47 2.43
N PRO A 67 15.61 0.63 3.09
CA PRO A 67 16.17 1.01 4.39
C PRO A 67 15.50 0.28 5.56
N GLY A 68 16.34 -0.12 6.51
CA GLY A 68 15.95 -0.46 7.87
C GLY A 68 15.96 -1.96 8.13
N ASN A 69 17.16 -2.50 8.37
CA ASN A 69 17.42 -3.74 9.10
C ASN A 69 16.25 -4.74 9.03
N THR A 70 15.96 -5.25 7.83
CA THR A 70 14.96 -6.30 7.68
C THR A 70 15.39 -7.42 8.61
N SER A 71 14.51 -7.84 9.51
CA SER A 71 14.74 -9.10 10.23
C SER A 71 15.09 -10.14 9.18
N SER A 72 16.03 -11.05 9.49
CA SER A 72 16.43 -12.09 8.53
C SER A 72 15.22 -12.79 7.91
N GLU A 73 14.10 -12.88 8.64
CA GLU A 73 12.84 -13.46 8.19
C GLU A 73 12.08 -12.59 7.17
N ALA A 74 12.11 -11.26 7.26
CA ALA A 74 11.46 -10.37 6.30
C ALA A 74 12.13 -10.45 4.91
N ALA A 75 13.47 -10.54 4.88
CA ALA A 75 14.22 -10.74 3.64
C ALA A 75 13.97 -12.14 3.03
N VAL A 76 13.90 -13.18 3.87
CA VAL A 76 13.54 -14.54 3.43
C VAL A 76 12.12 -14.57 2.86
N PHE A 77 11.17 -13.89 3.51
CA PHE A 77 9.81 -13.79 3.00
C PHE A 77 9.74 -13.11 1.63
N ASP A 78 10.45 -12.00 1.41
CA ASP A 78 10.43 -11.32 0.11
C ASP A 78 10.95 -12.23 -1.02
N MET A 79 11.99 -13.02 -0.72
CA MET A 79 12.53 -14.02 -1.64
C MET A 79 11.53 -15.15 -1.92
N GLU A 80 10.95 -15.76 -0.88
CA GLU A 80 9.99 -16.86 -1.03
C GLU A 80 8.68 -16.39 -1.68
N TYR A 81 8.23 -15.16 -1.40
CA TYR A 81 7.07 -14.56 -2.06
C TYR A 81 7.30 -14.38 -3.56
N THR A 82 8.52 -14.00 -3.96
CA THR A 82 8.86 -13.88 -5.39
C THR A 82 8.80 -15.23 -6.09
N ARG A 83 9.35 -16.29 -5.48
CA ARG A 83 9.22 -17.66 -6.00
C ARG A 83 7.77 -18.13 -6.05
N TRP A 84 6.99 -17.78 -5.02
CA TRP A 84 5.58 -18.08 -4.98
C TRP A 84 4.82 -17.44 -6.16
N LEU A 85 5.14 -16.19 -6.52
CA LEU A 85 4.55 -15.51 -7.68
C LEU A 85 4.87 -16.20 -9.01
N GLU A 86 6.11 -16.66 -9.20
CA GLU A 86 6.52 -17.42 -10.39
C GLU A 86 5.72 -18.72 -10.51
N GLU A 87 5.60 -19.45 -9.40
CA GLU A 87 4.83 -20.69 -9.34
C GLU A 87 3.33 -20.45 -9.51
N GLN A 88 2.78 -19.35 -8.98
CA GLN A 88 1.39 -18.98 -9.22
C GLN A 88 1.11 -18.75 -10.71
N GLN A 89 2.02 -18.05 -11.39
CA GLN A 89 1.87 -17.83 -12.82
C GLN A 89 1.92 -19.13 -13.62
N ARG A 90 2.75 -20.10 -13.20
CA ARG A 90 2.80 -21.44 -13.77
C ARG A 90 1.47 -22.18 -13.58
N LEU A 91 0.99 -22.30 -12.34
CA LEU A 91 -0.26 -23.01 -12.03
C LEU A 91 -1.48 -22.38 -12.70
N LEU A 92 -1.56 -21.05 -12.78
CA LEU A 92 -2.63 -20.35 -13.49
C LEU A 92 -2.59 -20.64 -15.00
N THR A 93 -1.40 -20.76 -15.58
CA THR A 93 -1.24 -21.11 -17.00
C THR A 93 -1.69 -22.55 -17.24
N GLU A 94 -1.30 -23.49 -16.39
CA GLU A 94 -1.72 -24.89 -16.45
C GLU A 94 -3.24 -25.04 -16.30
N LEU A 95 -3.84 -24.38 -15.29
CA LEU A 95 -5.29 -24.38 -15.08
C LEU A 95 -6.04 -23.80 -16.29
N ARG A 96 -5.51 -22.73 -16.89
CA ARG A 96 -6.09 -22.13 -18.10
C ARG A 96 -6.06 -23.09 -19.29
N MET A 97 -4.94 -23.78 -19.50
CA MET A 97 -4.81 -24.79 -20.56
C MET A 97 -5.78 -25.95 -20.33
N ALA A 98 -5.82 -26.51 -19.12
CA ALA A 98 -6.75 -27.57 -18.73
C ALA A 98 -8.23 -27.17 -18.97
N THR A 99 -8.55 -25.90 -18.70
CA THR A 99 -9.89 -25.35 -18.92
C THR A 99 -10.23 -25.20 -20.42
N GLN A 100 -9.25 -24.79 -21.23
CA GLN A 100 -9.40 -24.63 -22.68
C GLN A 100 -9.50 -25.96 -23.43
N GLU A 101 -8.81 -27.00 -22.94
CA GLU A 101 -8.87 -28.36 -23.49
C GLU A 101 -10.12 -29.14 -23.05
N HIS A 102 -10.99 -28.52 -22.25
CA HIS A 102 -12.21 -29.13 -21.72
C HIS A 102 -11.96 -30.47 -21.02
N LEU A 103 -10.91 -30.53 -20.20
CA LEU A 103 -10.56 -31.73 -19.42
C LEU A 103 -11.70 -32.18 -18.52
N ALA A 104 -11.69 -33.47 -18.18
CA ALA A 104 -12.71 -34.06 -17.34
C ALA A 104 -12.69 -33.44 -15.93
N GLU A 105 -13.86 -33.39 -15.28
CA GLU A 105 -14.03 -32.71 -13.99
C GLU A 105 -13.07 -33.22 -12.89
N ASN A 106 -12.75 -34.51 -12.89
CA ASN A 106 -11.77 -35.10 -11.96
C ASN A 106 -10.36 -34.56 -12.16
N GLU A 107 -9.94 -34.34 -13.41
CA GLU A 107 -8.60 -33.81 -13.71
C GLU A 107 -8.54 -32.32 -13.36
N LEU A 108 -9.60 -31.57 -13.68
CA LEU A 108 -9.71 -30.16 -13.32
C LEU A 108 -9.69 -29.94 -11.80
N ARG A 109 -10.31 -30.85 -11.04
CA ARG A 109 -10.28 -30.83 -9.58
C ARG A 109 -8.86 -30.94 -9.03
N MET A 110 -8.00 -31.75 -9.63
CA MET A 110 -6.59 -31.84 -9.21
C MET A 110 -5.85 -30.51 -9.40
N PHE A 111 -6.10 -29.79 -10.50
CA PHE A 111 -5.49 -28.47 -10.71
C PHE A 111 -5.98 -27.44 -9.68
N VAL A 112 -7.28 -27.47 -9.36
CA VAL A 112 -7.85 -26.60 -8.30
C VAL A 112 -7.24 -26.94 -6.94
N ASP A 113 -7.15 -28.22 -6.58
CA ASP A 113 -6.56 -28.65 -5.31
C ASP A 113 -5.08 -28.24 -5.21
N ASN A 114 -4.33 -28.30 -6.31
CA ASN A 114 -2.95 -27.80 -6.37
C ASN A 114 -2.87 -26.27 -6.18
N CYS A 115 -3.80 -25.50 -6.78
CA CYS A 115 -3.87 -24.06 -6.57
C CYS A 115 -4.18 -23.73 -5.10
N LEU A 116 -5.11 -24.44 -4.47
CA LEU A 116 -5.46 -24.25 -3.05
C LEU A 116 -4.27 -24.54 -2.14
N ALA A 117 -3.57 -25.66 -2.36
CA ALA A 117 -2.35 -25.98 -1.61
C ALA A 117 -1.25 -24.92 -1.79
N HIS A 118 -1.15 -24.32 -2.98
CA HIS A 118 -0.22 -23.22 -3.25
C HIS A 118 -0.61 -21.95 -2.49
N TYR A 119 -1.90 -21.65 -2.31
CA TYR A 119 -2.36 -20.54 -1.46
C TYR A 119 -2.10 -20.80 0.03
N ASP A 120 -2.26 -22.03 0.51
CA ASP A 120 -1.92 -22.40 1.89
C ASP A 120 -0.45 -22.10 2.20
N HIS A 121 0.44 -22.33 1.22
CA HIS A 121 1.84 -21.96 1.36
C HIS A 121 2.04 -20.45 1.59
N LEU A 122 1.35 -19.59 0.83
CA LEU A 122 1.42 -18.14 1.03
C LEU A 122 0.90 -17.71 2.40
N ILE A 123 -0.20 -18.32 2.85
CA ILE A 123 -0.79 -18.06 4.16
C ILE A 123 0.24 -18.36 5.26
N ASN A 124 0.94 -19.49 5.14
CA ASN A 124 1.99 -19.88 6.08
C ASN A 124 3.19 -18.92 6.05
N LEU A 125 3.66 -18.51 4.87
CA LEU A 125 4.73 -17.51 4.74
C LEU A 125 4.35 -16.19 5.44
N LYS A 126 3.14 -15.70 5.19
CA LYS A 126 2.61 -14.49 5.83
C LYS A 126 2.46 -14.66 7.34
N ALA A 127 2.04 -15.84 7.80
CA ALA A 127 1.90 -16.14 9.23
C ALA A 127 3.24 -16.11 9.96
N MET A 128 4.32 -16.59 9.33
CA MET A 128 5.66 -16.54 9.93
C MET A 128 6.12 -15.10 10.12
N VAL A 129 6.03 -14.26 9.08
CA VAL A 129 6.41 -12.84 9.16
C VAL A 129 5.54 -12.07 10.12
N ALA A 130 4.24 -12.35 10.18
CA ALA A 130 3.35 -11.61 11.06
C ALA A 130 3.67 -11.80 12.56
N LYS A 131 4.33 -12.90 12.94
CA LYS A 131 4.80 -13.14 14.31
C LYS A 131 6.00 -12.28 14.69
N THR A 132 6.84 -11.92 13.72
CA THR A 132 8.12 -11.24 13.98
C THR A 132 8.11 -9.78 13.52
N ASP A 133 7.45 -9.48 12.41
CA ASP A 133 7.30 -8.15 11.84
C ASP A 133 5.96 -7.96 11.10
N VAL A 134 4.93 -7.56 11.85
CA VAL A 134 3.61 -7.24 11.27
C VAL A 134 3.65 -6.00 10.36
N PHE A 135 4.61 -5.09 10.53
CA PHE A 135 4.73 -3.89 9.71
C PHE A 135 5.24 -4.23 8.31
N HIS A 136 6.17 -5.19 8.19
CA HIS A 136 6.57 -5.75 6.89
C HIS A 136 5.37 -6.35 6.15
N LEU A 137 4.46 -7.03 6.87
CA LEU A 137 3.24 -7.55 6.26
C LEU A 137 2.26 -6.45 5.81
N ILE A 138 2.31 -5.22 6.31
CA ILE A 138 1.38 -4.16 5.91
C ILE A 138 2.01 -3.27 4.83
N SER A 139 3.19 -2.72 5.12
CA SER A 139 3.88 -1.71 4.32
C SER A 139 5.12 -2.22 3.57
N GLY A 140 5.41 -3.52 3.64
CA GLY A 140 6.55 -4.13 2.96
C GLY A 140 6.54 -3.93 1.44
N ALA A 141 7.74 -3.92 0.86
CA ALA A 141 7.96 -3.70 -0.57
C ALA A 141 7.38 -4.83 -1.45
N TRP A 142 7.11 -6.00 -0.86
CA TRP A 142 6.50 -7.15 -1.53
C TRP A 142 5.12 -6.85 -2.14
N LYS A 143 4.40 -5.84 -1.65
CA LYS A 143 3.12 -5.42 -2.27
C LYS A 143 3.32 -4.46 -3.42
N THR A 144 2.58 -4.68 -4.49
CA THR A 144 2.48 -3.71 -5.57
C THR A 144 1.84 -2.40 -5.11
N PRO A 145 2.12 -1.26 -5.76
CA PRO A 145 1.43 0.00 -5.47
C PRO A 145 -0.09 -0.11 -5.64
N ALA A 146 -0.55 -0.93 -6.59
CA ALA A 146 -1.95 -1.20 -6.83
C ALA A 146 -2.60 -1.87 -5.61
N GLU A 147 -2.05 -2.98 -5.12
CA GLU A 147 -2.53 -3.68 -3.91
C GLU A 147 -2.59 -2.77 -2.68
N ARG A 148 -1.59 -1.90 -2.53
CA ARG A 148 -1.57 -0.91 -1.42
C ARG A 148 -2.71 0.11 -1.54
N CYS A 149 -2.91 0.65 -2.73
CA CYS A 149 -4.00 1.59 -3.01
C CYS A 149 -5.37 0.95 -2.71
N PHE A 150 -5.50 -0.29 -3.14
CA PHE A 150 -6.68 -1.12 -2.97
C PHE A 150 -6.98 -1.44 -1.50
N LEU A 151 -5.97 -1.81 -0.70
CA LEU A 151 -6.11 -1.99 0.75
C LEU A 151 -6.63 -0.71 1.41
N TRP A 152 -6.14 0.45 0.96
CA TRP A 152 -6.57 1.75 1.47
C TRP A 152 -8.02 2.08 1.07
N MET A 153 -8.41 1.82 -0.18
CA MET A 153 -9.78 2.01 -0.67
C MET A 153 -10.78 1.03 -0.05
N GLY A 154 -10.36 -0.19 0.29
CA GLY A 154 -11.17 -1.21 0.96
C GLY A 154 -11.54 -0.91 2.42
N GLY A 155 -11.22 0.29 2.91
CA GLY A 155 -11.55 0.72 4.28
C GLY A 155 -10.72 0.03 5.35
N PHE A 156 -9.54 -0.50 5.02
CA PHE A 156 -8.65 -1.12 5.97
C PHE A 156 -8.17 -0.10 7.01
N ARG A 157 -8.47 -0.35 8.29
CA ARG A 157 -8.05 0.51 9.40
C ARG A 157 -6.90 -0.17 10.15
N PRO A 158 -5.67 0.39 10.13
CA PRO A 158 -4.54 -0.17 10.86
C PRO A 158 -4.81 -0.37 12.37
N SER A 159 -5.72 0.41 12.94
CA SER A 159 -6.17 0.30 14.34
C SER A 159 -6.89 -1.01 14.68
N GLU A 160 -7.52 -1.67 13.70
CA GLU A 160 -8.21 -2.94 13.93
C GLU A 160 -7.21 -4.10 14.06
N ILE A 161 -6.02 -4.00 13.47
CA ILE A 161 -4.96 -5.02 13.56
C ILE A 161 -4.53 -5.27 15.01
N ILE A 162 -4.50 -4.22 15.82
CA ILE A 162 -4.15 -4.30 17.25
C ILE A 162 -5.21 -5.11 18.03
N LYS A 163 -6.45 -5.18 17.50
CA LYS A 163 -7.58 -5.88 18.13
C LYS A 163 -7.75 -7.32 17.66
N VAL A 164 -7.19 -7.70 16.50
CA VAL A 164 -7.48 -9.02 15.92
C VAL A 164 -6.30 -9.97 15.98
N ASN A 165 -6.57 -11.13 16.58
CA ASN A 165 -5.83 -12.36 16.32
C ASN A 165 -5.60 -12.50 14.81
N LEU A 166 -4.37 -12.89 14.44
CA LEU A 166 -3.84 -13.03 13.07
C LEU A 166 -4.86 -13.53 12.02
N VAL A 167 -5.81 -14.37 12.43
CA VAL A 167 -6.98 -14.90 11.71
C VAL A 167 -7.68 -13.88 10.75
N PHE A 168 -7.80 -12.60 11.12
CA PHE A 168 -8.51 -11.60 10.30
C PHE A 168 -7.70 -10.99 9.15
N VAL A 169 -6.37 -11.02 9.24
CA VAL A 169 -5.50 -10.57 8.12
C VAL A 169 -5.56 -11.58 6.98
N TYR A 170 -5.77 -12.86 7.30
CA TYR A 170 -5.86 -13.95 6.32
C TYR A 170 -7.15 -13.90 5.48
N THR A 171 -8.30 -13.66 6.10
CA THR A 171 -9.61 -13.68 5.40
C THR A 171 -9.83 -12.46 4.51
N LYS A 172 -9.37 -11.28 4.91
CA LYS A 172 -9.56 -10.06 4.10
C LYS A 172 -8.63 -9.97 2.90
N SER A 173 -7.43 -10.55 2.96
CA SER A 173 -6.55 -10.59 1.79
C SER A 173 -7.14 -11.44 0.66
N ILE A 174 -7.74 -12.59 0.99
CA ILE A 174 -8.38 -13.48 0.01
C ILE A 174 -9.60 -12.81 -0.64
N ILE A 175 -10.51 -12.24 0.17
CA ILE A 175 -11.69 -11.52 -0.34
C ILE A 175 -11.29 -10.30 -1.19
N PHE A 176 -10.22 -9.60 -0.81
CA PHE A 176 -9.72 -8.47 -1.58
C PHE A 176 -9.15 -8.90 -2.92
N TYR A 177 -8.33 -9.96 -2.96
CA TYR A 177 -7.78 -10.52 -4.19
C TYR A 177 -8.88 -11.09 -5.10
N ILE A 178 -9.90 -11.71 -4.52
CA ILE A 178 -11.09 -12.21 -5.24
C ILE A 178 -11.91 -11.04 -5.80
N CYS A 179 -12.17 -10.00 -5.02
CA CYS A 179 -12.83 -8.80 -5.52
C CYS A 179 -12.01 -8.12 -6.62
N GLN A 180 -10.68 -8.10 -6.51
CA GLN A 180 -9.82 -7.50 -7.52
C GLN A 180 -9.76 -8.35 -8.79
N TYR A 181 -9.70 -9.69 -8.69
CA TYR A 181 -9.79 -10.58 -9.85
C TYR A 181 -11.15 -10.51 -10.53
N VAL A 182 -12.24 -10.57 -9.76
CA VAL A 182 -13.62 -10.49 -10.28
C VAL A 182 -13.87 -9.12 -10.92
N PHE A 183 -13.41 -8.02 -10.31
CA PHE A 183 -13.59 -6.67 -10.84
C PHE A 183 -12.72 -6.41 -12.08
N LEU A 184 -11.46 -6.87 -12.10
CA LEU A 184 -10.58 -6.74 -13.27
C LEU A 184 -11.07 -7.62 -14.45
N TYR A 185 -11.61 -8.79 -14.17
CA TYR A 185 -12.18 -9.71 -15.17
C TYR A 185 -13.47 -9.16 -15.80
N ILE A 186 -14.36 -8.57 -14.98
CA ILE A 186 -15.58 -7.90 -15.44
C ILE A 186 -15.26 -6.65 -16.28
N LEU A 187 -14.18 -5.92 -15.95
CA LEU A 187 -13.80 -4.70 -16.68
C LEU A 187 -12.98 -4.96 -17.96
N LEU A 188 -12.18 -6.03 -18.02
CA LEU A 188 -11.33 -6.34 -19.19
C LEU A 188 -12.04 -7.18 -20.27
N PHE A 189 -13.16 -7.84 -19.96
CA PHE A 189 -13.88 -8.70 -20.91
C PHE A 189 -15.40 -8.45 -20.94
N PRO A 190 -15.88 -7.24 -21.30
CA PRO A 190 -17.32 -6.97 -21.43
C PRO A 190 -17.99 -7.71 -22.60
N SER A 191 -17.22 -8.28 -23.54
CA SER A 191 -17.73 -8.75 -24.84
C SER A 191 -17.66 -10.27 -25.07
N THR A 192 -17.22 -11.08 -24.11
CA THR A 192 -17.10 -12.55 -24.27
C THR A 192 -17.87 -13.30 -23.20
N CYS A 193 -19.18 -13.12 -23.14
CA CYS A 193 -20.06 -13.96 -22.33
C CYS A 193 -20.51 -15.19 -23.12
N VAL A 194 -19.66 -16.22 -23.15
CA VAL A 194 -20.09 -17.62 -23.36
C VAL A 194 -19.33 -18.49 -22.36
N TYR A 195 -19.64 -18.35 -21.07
CA TYR A 195 -19.22 -19.31 -20.07
C TYR A 195 -20.35 -20.30 -19.84
N THR A 196 -20.06 -21.60 -19.95
CA THR A 196 -21.02 -22.64 -19.57
C THR A 196 -21.27 -22.57 -18.05
N PRO A 197 -22.44 -22.98 -17.55
CA PRO A 197 -22.79 -22.92 -16.12
C PRO A 197 -21.76 -23.59 -15.19
N THR A 198 -21.00 -24.56 -15.71
CA THR A 198 -19.91 -25.26 -15.03
C THR A 198 -18.69 -24.35 -14.81
N GLN A 199 -18.29 -23.58 -15.83
CA GLN A 199 -17.18 -22.61 -15.74
C GLN A 199 -17.47 -21.52 -14.69
N LEU A 200 -18.72 -21.08 -14.63
CA LEU A 200 -19.16 -20.10 -13.64
C LEU A 200 -19.15 -20.69 -12.22
N LYS A 201 -19.55 -21.96 -12.05
CA LYS A 201 -19.46 -22.66 -10.75
C LYS A 201 -18.02 -22.87 -10.29
N ILE A 202 -17.07 -23.09 -11.20
CA ILE A 202 -15.65 -23.25 -10.87
C ILE A 202 -15.05 -21.92 -10.43
N ILE A 203 -15.31 -20.84 -11.18
CA ILE A 203 -14.88 -19.48 -10.83
C ILE A 203 -15.51 -19.05 -9.48
N ILE A 204 -16.79 -19.34 -9.26
CA ILE A 204 -17.47 -19.04 -8.00
C ILE A 204 -16.90 -19.89 -6.85
N ASN A 205 -16.56 -21.17 -7.05
CA ASN A 205 -15.94 -21.99 -5.99
C ASN A 205 -14.50 -21.54 -5.68
N LEU A 206 -13.70 -21.19 -6.69
CA LEU A 206 -12.39 -20.55 -6.52
C LEU A 206 -12.47 -19.16 -5.86
N ALA A 207 -13.64 -18.51 -5.91
CA ALA A 207 -13.92 -17.21 -5.31
C ALA A 207 -14.63 -17.30 -3.93
N ILE A 208 -14.99 -18.49 -3.46
CA ILE A 208 -15.71 -18.68 -2.18
C ILE A 208 -14.84 -19.39 -1.13
N VAL A 209 -13.77 -20.09 -1.54
CA VAL A 209 -12.72 -20.61 -0.65
C VAL A 209 -11.66 -19.53 -0.41
#